data_AF-A0A7C5DR72-F1
#
_entry.id   AF-A0A7C5DR72-F1
#
_cell.length_a   1.000
_cell.length_b   1.000
_cell.length_c   1.000
_cell.angle_alpha   90.00
_cell.angle_beta   90.00
_cell.angle_gamma   90.00
#
_symmetry.space_group_name_H-M   'P 1'
#
loop_
_entity.id
_entity.type
_entity.pdbx_description
1 polymer ?
#
loop_
_entity_poly.entity_id
_entity_poly.type
_entity_poly.pdbx_seq_one_letter_code
_entity_poly.pdbx_strand_id
1 'polypeptide(L)'
;MNRLHELPTLRIDTTETRSLTYRGKSHQGFSGDTVATALYSNGTRIFSRSLKYHRPRGLYSLDGESSNSCMEVDGIPNVRTENTLLKDGMVVKAQNVKGSADFDLMAFMDKLDWMMPAGFYYKTMHKPAAIWPVAMKAIRKAAGVGTISADYKAKGRYDELFLTADVCVIGGGAAGMMAALAAAESG
;
A
#
# COMPACT_ATOMS: atom_id res chain seq x y z
N MET A 1 20.65 -6.83 3.52
CA MET A 1 19.76 -5.71 3.89
C MET A 1 20.61 -4.46 4.00
N ASN A 2 20.20 -3.35 3.37
CA ASN A 2 20.92 -2.07 3.46
C ASN A 2 20.21 -1.19 4.49
N ARG A 3 20.82 -0.99 5.66
CA ARG A 3 20.25 -0.24 6.78
C ARG A 3 21.30 0.59 7.51
N LEU A 4 20.83 1.62 8.19
CA LEU A 4 21.59 2.31 9.22
C LEU A 4 21.33 1.59 10.54
N HIS A 5 22.40 1.17 11.22
CA HIS A 5 22.31 0.27 12.38
C HIS A 5 22.30 1.00 13.73
N GLU A 6 22.82 2.22 13.78
CA GLU A 6 23.01 2.97 15.02
C GLU A 6 22.47 4.39 14.83
N LEU A 7 21.22 4.60 15.28
CA LEU A 7 20.58 5.91 15.31
C LEU A 7 19.88 6.08 16.67
N PRO A 8 20.01 7.23 17.35
CA PRO A 8 19.28 7.51 18.58
C PRO A 8 17.74 7.43 18.40
N THR A 9 17.28 7.55 17.16
CA THR A 9 15.86 7.53 16.78
C THR A 9 15.43 6.20 16.13
N LEU A 10 16.27 5.16 16.20
CA LEU A 10 15.93 3.85 15.65
C LEU A 10 14.71 3.26 16.37
N ARG A 11 13.67 2.93 15.60
CA ARG A 11 12.39 2.38 16.12
C ARG A 11 12.20 0.89 15.82
N ILE A 12 13.29 0.19 15.50
CA ILE A 12 13.27 -1.24 15.19
C ILE A 12 14.15 -1.98 16.18
N ASP A 13 13.76 -3.20 16.51
CA ASP A 13 14.57 -4.12 17.30
C ASP A 13 15.31 -5.09 16.38
N THR A 14 16.61 -4.85 16.22
CA THR A 14 17.48 -5.64 15.34
C THR A 14 17.78 -7.05 15.85
N THR A 15 17.45 -7.35 17.11
CA THR A 15 17.61 -8.68 17.69
C THR A 15 16.46 -9.62 17.31
N GLU A 16 15.28 -9.06 17.03
CA GLU A 16 14.09 -9.80 16.61
C GLU A 16 13.92 -9.77 15.09
N THR A 17 14.42 -10.81 14.42
CA THR A 17 14.23 -10.96 12.97
C THR A 17 12.81 -11.41 12.62
N ARG A 18 12.24 -10.85 11.56
CA ARG A 18 10.93 -11.21 10.98
C ARG A 18 11.09 -11.52 9.51
N SER A 19 10.42 -12.54 9.00
CA SER A 19 10.47 -12.94 7.59
C SER A 19 9.25 -12.48 6.81
N LEU A 20 9.41 -12.23 5.51
CA LEU A 20 8.31 -12.02 4.57
C LEU A 20 8.65 -12.64 3.21
N THR A 21 7.65 -13.08 2.47
CA THR A 21 7.80 -13.58 1.10
C THR A 21 7.32 -12.55 0.10
N TYR A 22 8.19 -12.15 -0.83
CA TYR A 22 7.84 -11.29 -1.95
C TYR A 22 8.49 -11.81 -3.23
N ARG A 23 7.68 -11.93 -4.30
CA ARG A 23 8.09 -12.50 -5.60
C ARG A 23 8.65 -13.93 -5.48
N GLY A 24 8.06 -14.75 -4.60
CA GLY A 24 8.50 -16.13 -4.35
C GLY A 24 9.88 -16.23 -3.67
N LYS A 25 10.45 -15.12 -3.22
CA LYS A 25 11.70 -15.08 -2.46
C LYS A 25 11.42 -14.66 -1.02
N SER A 26 12.11 -15.29 -0.08
CA SER A 26 12.12 -14.85 1.31
C SER A 26 13.01 -13.62 1.47
N HIS A 27 12.50 -12.63 2.18
CA HIS A 27 13.17 -11.40 2.59
C HIS A 27 13.11 -11.31 4.11
N GLN A 28 14.03 -10.54 4.70
CA GLN A 28 14.12 -10.37 6.14
C GLN A 28 13.87 -8.91 6.53
N GLY A 29 13.29 -8.72 7.70
CA GLY A 29 13.17 -7.45 8.39
C GLY A 29 13.30 -7.67 9.88
N PHE A 30 12.95 -6.64 10.65
CA PHE A 30 13.06 -6.63 12.09
C PHE A 30 11.74 -6.26 12.74
N SER A 31 11.58 -6.58 14.03
CA SER A 31 10.44 -6.11 14.80
C SER A 31 10.41 -4.57 14.80
N GLY A 32 9.22 -3.99 14.62
CA GLY A 32 9.05 -2.54 14.43
C GLY A 32 9.15 -2.06 12.97
N ASP A 33 9.65 -2.89 12.05
CA ASP A 33 9.54 -2.55 10.62
C ASP A 33 8.08 -2.54 10.16
N THR A 34 7.86 -1.79 9.08
CA THR A 34 6.69 -1.90 8.23
C THR A 34 7.00 -2.81 7.05
N VAL A 35 5.97 -3.35 6.40
CA VAL A 35 6.16 -4.15 5.17
C VAL A 35 6.97 -3.35 4.13
N ALA A 36 6.70 -2.04 4.02
CA ALA A 36 7.40 -1.15 3.11
C ALA A 36 8.90 -1.02 3.42
N THR A 37 9.25 -0.73 4.67
CA THR A 37 10.65 -0.53 5.10
C THR A 37 11.45 -1.83 5.02
N ALA A 38 10.84 -2.96 5.37
CA ALA A 38 11.43 -4.28 5.20
C ALA A 38 11.77 -4.56 3.72
N LEU A 39 10.80 -4.40 2.82
CA LEU A 39 11.03 -4.57 1.38
C LEU A 39 12.08 -3.60 0.83
N TYR A 40 12.06 -2.34 1.26
CA TYR A 40 13.02 -1.33 0.83
C TYR A 40 14.45 -1.66 1.27
N SER A 41 14.61 -2.14 2.50
CA SER A 41 15.91 -2.59 3.04
C SER A 41 16.48 -3.79 2.27
N ASN A 42 15.63 -4.58 1.62
CA ASN A 42 16.01 -5.70 0.74
C ASN A 42 16.18 -5.28 -0.73
N GLY A 43 16.18 -3.98 -1.03
CA GLY A 43 16.44 -3.46 -2.37
C GLY A 43 15.21 -3.24 -3.24
N THR A 44 13.99 -3.51 -2.74
CA THR A 44 12.77 -3.17 -3.48
C THR A 44 12.65 -1.66 -3.62
N ARG A 45 12.39 -1.18 -4.84
CA ARG A 45 12.19 0.25 -5.13
C ARG A 45 10.84 0.54 -5.77
N ILE A 46 10.31 -0.42 -6.53
CA ILE A 46 9.01 -0.33 -7.18
C ILE A 46 8.03 -1.24 -6.41
N PHE A 47 7.06 -0.63 -5.77
CA PHE A 47 6.06 -1.30 -4.94
C PHE A 47 4.77 -1.56 -5.72
N SER A 48 4.41 -0.63 -6.61
CA SER A 48 3.23 -0.74 -7.45
C SER A 48 3.44 -0.05 -8.80
N ARG A 49 2.40 -0.08 -9.64
CA ARG A 49 2.33 0.61 -10.92
C ARG A 49 1.11 1.52 -10.95
N SER A 50 1.22 2.66 -11.63
CA SER A 50 0.10 3.60 -11.76
C SER A 50 -1.09 2.95 -12.47
N LEU A 51 -2.30 3.28 -12.03
CA LEU A 51 -3.55 2.64 -12.47
C LEU A 51 -3.72 2.54 -13.99
N LYS A 52 -3.39 3.63 -14.68
CA LYS A 52 -3.69 3.83 -16.11
C LYS A 52 -2.48 3.62 -17.01
N TYR A 53 -1.32 4.12 -16.59
CA TYR A 53 -0.13 4.21 -17.45
C TYR A 53 0.93 3.18 -17.06
N HIS A 54 0.72 2.42 -15.99
CA HIS A 54 1.69 1.45 -15.49
C HIS A 54 3.08 2.06 -15.21
N ARG A 55 3.10 3.33 -14.79
CA ARG A 55 4.32 4.04 -14.37
C ARG A 55 4.84 3.43 -13.06
N PRO A 56 6.16 3.24 -12.89
CA PRO A 56 6.74 2.80 -11.62
C PRO A 56 6.28 3.68 -10.46
N ARG A 57 5.87 3.07 -9.34
CA ARG A 57 5.56 3.77 -8.09
C ARG A 57 6.36 3.15 -6.95
N GLY A 58 7.02 4.00 -6.18
CA GLY A 58 7.83 3.63 -5.02
C GLY A 58 7.37 4.35 -3.75
N LEU A 59 8.18 4.29 -2.70
CA LEU A 59 7.90 5.02 -1.46
C LEU A 59 7.84 6.53 -1.72
N TYR A 60 6.88 7.20 -1.08
CA TYR A 60 6.69 8.64 -1.22
C TYR A 60 6.45 9.32 0.12
N SER A 61 5.38 8.95 0.83
CA SER A 61 4.97 9.68 2.03
C SER A 61 5.49 9.07 3.34
N LEU A 62 5.70 7.75 3.40
CA LEU A 62 6.21 7.02 4.59
C LEU A 62 5.28 7.11 5.81
N ASP A 63 4.03 7.45 5.59
CA ASP A 63 2.95 7.58 6.59
C ASP A 63 1.69 6.80 6.16
N GLY A 64 1.68 6.19 4.97
CA GLY A 64 0.53 5.47 4.42
C GLY A 64 -0.54 6.36 3.79
N GLU A 65 -0.27 7.65 3.54
CA GLU A 65 -1.16 8.52 2.75
C GLU A 65 -1.03 8.26 1.24
N SER A 66 0.16 7.88 0.78
CA SER A 66 0.39 7.60 -0.63
C SER A 66 -0.22 6.26 -1.05
N SER A 67 -0.85 6.24 -2.23
CA SER A 67 -1.32 4.99 -2.86
C SER A 67 -0.20 4.22 -3.59
N ASN A 68 1.01 4.76 -3.60
CA ASN A 68 2.13 4.24 -4.38
C ASN A 68 2.67 2.90 -3.85
N SER A 69 2.45 2.62 -2.57
CA SER A 69 2.93 1.44 -1.86
C SER A 69 1.79 0.52 -1.41
N CYS A 70 0.60 0.64 -2.01
CA CYS A 70 -0.50 -0.28 -1.78
C CYS A 70 -0.24 -1.64 -2.45
N MET A 71 -0.16 -2.70 -1.65
CA MET A 71 0.14 -4.07 -2.10
C MET A 71 -0.92 -5.05 -1.60
N GLU A 72 -0.91 -6.27 -2.12
CA GLU A 72 -1.64 -7.39 -1.53
C GLU A 72 -0.78 -7.97 -0.41
N VAL A 73 -1.32 -8.04 0.80
CA VAL A 73 -0.66 -8.61 1.98
C VAL A 73 -1.56 -9.68 2.56
N ASP A 74 -1.07 -10.91 2.66
CA ASP A 74 -1.79 -12.08 3.19
C ASP A 74 -3.16 -12.31 2.53
N GLY A 75 -3.24 -12.02 1.22
CA GLY A 75 -4.47 -12.14 0.42
C GLY A 75 -5.44 -10.95 0.54
N ILE A 76 -5.09 -9.93 1.31
CA ILE A 76 -5.87 -8.69 1.41
C ILE A 76 -5.32 -7.67 0.41
N PRO A 77 -6.11 -7.20 -0.57
CA PRO A 77 -5.67 -6.20 -1.53
C PRO A 77 -5.61 -4.80 -0.91
N ASN A 78 -4.88 -3.90 -1.56
CA ASN A 78 -4.82 -2.46 -1.25
C ASN A 78 -4.37 -2.13 0.18
N VAL A 79 -3.55 -3.00 0.77
CA VAL A 79 -2.94 -2.77 2.08
C VAL A 79 -1.83 -1.75 1.93
N ARG A 80 -1.89 -0.69 2.74
CA ARG A 80 -0.89 0.37 2.81
C ARG A 80 0.36 -0.17 3.50
N THR A 81 1.37 -0.57 2.72
CA THR A 81 2.55 -1.23 3.29
C THR A 81 3.40 -0.30 4.15
N GLU A 82 3.26 1.01 4.00
CA GLU A 82 3.97 2.05 4.78
C GLU A 82 3.55 2.11 6.25
N ASN A 83 2.31 1.78 6.60
CA ASN A 83 1.80 1.80 7.97
C ASN A 83 1.47 0.40 8.52
N THR A 84 1.59 -0.64 7.68
CA THR A 84 1.36 -2.02 8.09
C THR A 84 2.64 -2.58 8.70
N LEU A 85 2.60 -2.86 10.01
CA LEU A 85 3.72 -3.50 10.70
C LEU A 85 4.02 -4.88 10.13
N LEU A 86 5.30 -5.17 9.97
CA LEU A 86 5.80 -6.45 9.55
C LEU A 86 5.50 -7.50 10.63
N LYS A 87 4.82 -8.58 10.23
CA LYS A 87 4.68 -9.78 11.04
C LYS A 87 5.48 -10.91 10.38
N ASP A 88 5.94 -11.85 11.19
CA ASP A 88 6.69 -12.98 10.69
C ASP A 88 5.82 -13.85 9.75
N GLY A 89 6.40 -14.28 8.64
CA GLY A 89 5.75 -15.16 7.66
C GLY A 89 4.78 -14.45 6.70
N MET A 90 4.73 -13.12 6.68
CA MET A 90 3.83 -12.38 5.78
C MET A 90 4.09 -12.70 4.31
N VAL A 91 3.04 -12.81 3.52
CA VAL A 91 3.11 -13.00 2.06
C VAL A 91 2.65 -11.73 1.36
N VAL A 92 3.55 -11.13 0.58
CA VAL A 92 3.32 -9.85 -0.10
C VAL A 92 3.35 -10.04 -1.60
N LYS A 93 2.42 -9.40 -2.32
CA LYS A 93 2.39 -9.39 -3.79
C LYS A 93 2.10 -7.99 -4.32
N ALA A 94 2.75 -7.66 -5.44
CA ALA A 94 2.40 -6.47 -6.20
C ALA A 94 1.02 -6.64 -6.83
N GLN A 95 0.28 -5.54 -6.94
CA GLN A 95 -1.07 -5.52 -7.51
C GLN A 95 -1.06 -4.82 -8.86
N ASN A 96 -2.02 -5.17 -9.71
CA ASN A 96 -2.22 -4.56 -11.03
C ASN A 96 -0.95 -4.56 -11.93
N VAL A 97 -0.26 -5.70 -11.97
CA VAL A 97 0.95 -5.91 -12.79
C VAL A 97 0.80 -7.18 -13.64
N LYS A 98 1.32 -7.16 -14.88
CA LYS A 98 1.53 -8.39 -15.67
C LYS A 98 2.99 -8.79 -15.58
N GLY A 99 3.27 -9.81 -14.76
CA GLY A 99 4.63 -10.25 -14.45
C GLY A 99 5.04 -9.80 -13.06
N SER A 100 5.81 -8.73 -12.94
CA SER A 100 6.23 -8.15 -11.65
C SER A 100 6.19 -6.64 -11.67
N ALA A 101 6.25 -6.01 -10.49
CA ALA A 101 6.35 -4.55 -10.40
C ALA A 101 7.59 -4.01 -11.11
N ASP A 102 8.72 -4.72 -11.14
CA ASP A 102 9.91 -4.25 -11.87
C ASP A 102 9.77 -4.46 -13.39
N PHE A 103 9.22 -5.61 -13.79
CA PHE A 103 9.05 -6.01 -15.19
C PHE A 103 7.56 -6.16 -15.53
N ASP A 104 6.84 -5.04 -15.56
CA ASP A 104 5.44 -5.02 -15.94
C ASP A 104 5.30 -4.91 -17.46
N LEU A 105 4.72 -5.93 -18.09
CA LEU A 105 4.47 -5.93 -19.53
C LEU A 105 3.55 -4.78 -19.97
N MET A 106 2.72 -4.23 -19.07
CA MET A 106 1.85 -3.09 -19.38
C MET A 106 2.56 -1.73 -19.29
N ALA A 107 3.84 -1.69 -18.88
CA ALA A 107 4.61 -0.45 -18.80
C ALA A 107 4.76 0.29 -20.14
N PHE A 108 4.53 -0.36 -21.29
CA PHE A 108 4.52 0.32 -22.59
C PHE A 108 3.42 1.38 -22.69
N MET A 109 2.33 1.27 -21.90
CA MET A 109 1.23 2.24 -21.89
C MET A 109 1.70 3.64 -21.48
N ASP A 110 2.81 3.74 -20.75
CA ASP A 110 3.44 5.00 -20.41
C ASP A 110 3.87 5.81 -21.65
N LYS A 111 4.36 5.11 -22.69
CA LYS A 111 4.80 5.75 -23.95
C LYS A 111 3.65 6.20 -24.85
N LEU A 112 2.43 5.74 -24.55
CA LEU A 112 1.20 6.05 -25.30
C LEU A 112 0.31 7.05 -24.54
N ASP A 113 0.85 7.71 -23.51
CA ASP A 113 0.09 8.63 -22.68
C ASP A 113 -0.51 9.80 -23.46
N TRP A 114 0.21 10.32 -24.47
CA TRP A 114 -0.24 11.34 -25.40
C TRP A 114 -1.50 10.95 -26.19
N MET A 115 -1.70 9.66 -26.46
CA MET A 115 -2.90 9.13 -27.14
C MET A 115 -4.09 8.97 -26.19
N MET A 116 -3.86 9.03 -24.88
CA MET A 116 -4.85 8.76 -23.86
C MET A 116 -5.05 9.97 -22.94
N PRO A 117 -5.51 11.14 -23.45
CA PRO A 117 -5.82 12.27 -22.60
C PRO A 117 -6.95 11.95 -21.60
N ALA A 118 -7.17 12.85 -20.64
CA ALA A 118 -8.28 12.72 -19.70
C ALA A 118 -9.61 12.57 -20.46
N GLY A 119 -10.41 11.57 -20.07
CA GLY A 119 -11.67 11.25 -20.73
C GLY A 119 -11.57 10.52 -22.08
N PHE A 120 -10.38 10.08 -22.51
CA PHE A 120 -10.18 9.35 -23.77
C PHE A 120 -11.18 8.21 -23.98
N TYR A 121 -11.33 7.31 -23.00
CA TYR A 121 -12.24 6.15 -23.11
C TYR A 121 -13.69 6.56 -23.40
N TYR A 122 -14.16 7.65 -22.80
CA TYR A 122 -15.51 8.19 -23.05
C TYR A 122 -15.61 8.85 -24.42
N LYS A 123 -14.56 9.54 -24.87
CA LYS A 123 -14.56 10.27 -26.15
C LYS A 123 -14.40 9.36 -27.36
N THR A 124 -13.56 8.32 -27.28
CA THR A 124 -13.19 7.51 -28.45
C THR A 124 -13.88 6.15 -28.52
N MET A 125 -14.33 5.57 -27.39
CA MET A 125 -14.84 4.19 -27.37
C MET A 125 -16.36 4.08 -27.15
N HIS A 126 -17.10 5.20 -27.12
CA HIS A 126 -18.56 5.19 -26.92
C HIS A 126 -19.35 4.80 -28.19
N LYS A 127 -18.71 4.72 -29.37
CA LYS A 127 -19.34 4.30 -30.64
C LYS A 127 -18.36 3.42 -31.42
N PRO A 128 -18.64 2.11 -31.61
CA PRO A 128 -19.96 1.45 -31.59
C PRO A 128 -20.38 0.93 -30.21
N ALA A 129 -21.66 1.16 -29.84
CA ALA A 129 -22.23 0.75 -28.55
C ALA A 129 -22.14 -0.77 -28.28
N ALA A 130 -22.13 -1.61 -29.32
CA ALA A 130 -22.00 -3.05 -29.19
C ALA A 130 -20.63 -3.51 -28.65
N ILE A 131 -19.56 -2.74 -28.91
CA ILE A 131 -18.19 -3.06 -28.46
C ILE A 131 -17.98 -2.59 -27.03
N TRP A 132 -18.75 -1.61 -26.57
CA TRP A 132 -18.57 -0.95 -25.28
C TRP A 132 -18.61 -1.89 -24.07
N PRO A 133 -19.51 -2.89 -23.95
CA PRO A 133 -19.48 -3.85 -22.84
C PRO A 133 -18.19 -4.68 -22.78
N VAL A 134 -17.68 -5.10 -23.95
CA VAL A 134 -16.45 -5.89 -24.07
C VAL A 134 -15.22 -5.02 -23.75
N ALA A 135 -15.17 -3.82 -24.33
CA ALA A 135 -14.11 -2.85 -24.07
C ALA A 135 -14.07 -2.45 -22.59
N MET A 136 -15.22 -2.16 -21.96
CA MET A 136 -15.30 -1.87 -20.53
C MET A 136 -14.80 -3.02 -19.67
N LYS A 137 -15.14 -4.28 -20.00
CA LYS A 137 -14.65 -5.44 -19.26
C LYS A 137 -13.12 -5.54 -19.34
N ALA A 138 -12.55 -5.30 -20.52
CA ALA A 138 -11.10 -5.27 -20.71
C ALA A 138 -10.43 -4.12 -19.94
N ILE A 139 -10.99 -2.91 -20.04
CA ILE A 139 -10.50 -1.71 -19.34
C ILE A 139 -10.57 -1.92 -17.82
N ARG A 140 -11.69 -2.42 -17.28
CA ARG A 140 -11.84 -2.71 -15.85
C ARG A 140 -10.82 -3.74 -15.36
N LYS A 141 -10.50 -4.74 -16.18
CA LYS A 141 -9.48 -5.74 -15.84
C LYS A 141 -8.06 -5.17 -15.88
N ALA A 142 -7.79 -4.24 -16.80
CA ALA A 142 -6.47 -3.61 -16.94
C ALA A 142 -6.23 -2.46 -15.94
N ALA A 143 -7.28 -1.75 -15.55
CA ALA A 143 -7.25 -0.61 -14.63
C ALA A 143 -7.85 -0.95 -13.25
N GLY A 144 -8.02 -2.22 -12.91
CA GLY A 144 -8.50 -2.65 -11.60
C GLY A 144 -7.34 -2.83 -10.62
N VAL A 145 -7.48 -2.37 -9.37
CA VAL A 145 -6.45 -2.58 -8.33
C VAL A 145 -6.93 -3.60 -7.30
N GLY A 146 -6.20 -4.69 -7.22
CA GLY A 146 -6.47 -5.77 -6.28
C GLY A 146 -7.69 -6.61 -6.67
N THR A 147 -7.81 -7.77 -6.04
CA THR A 147 -8.96 -8.66 -6.20
C THR A 147 -9.26 -9.24 -4.83
N ILE A 148 -10.53 -9.18 -4.44
CA ILE A 148 -11.02 -9.83 -3.23
C ILE A 148 -11.82 -11.05 -3.63
N SER A 149 -11.66 -12.14 -2.88
CA SER A 149 -12.42 -13.36 -3.15
C SER A 149 -13.89 -13.16 -2.78
N ALA A 150 -14.81 -13.73 -3.56
CA ALA A 150 -16.25 -13.58 -3.33
C ALA A 150 -16.73 -14.26 -2.04
N ASP A 151 -16.00 -15.28 -1.60
CA ASP A 151 -16.21 -16.01 -0.35
C ASP A 151 -15.41 -15.44 0.84
N TYR A 152 -14.73 -14.30 0.65
CA TYR A 152 -13.95 -13.67 1.70
C TYR A 152 -14.83 -13.32 2.90
N LYS A 153 -14.38 -13.73 4.09
CA LYS A 153 -14.96 -13.34 5.37
C LYS A 153 -13.93 -12.57 6.18
N ALA A 154 -14.34 -11.41 6.71
CA ALA A 154 -13.51 -10.65 7.62
C ALA A 154 -13.10 -11.53 8.81
N LYS A 155 -11.80 -11.57 9.11
CA LYS A 155 -11.25 -12.38 10.19
C LYS A 155 -11.18 -11.56 11.46
N GLY A 156 -11.51 -12.19 12.58
CA GLY A 156 -11.43 -11.58 13.90
C GLY A 156 -12.79 -11.17 14.43
N ARG A 157 -12.76 -10.53 15.60
CA ARG A 157 -13.92 -9.99 16.29
C ARG A 157 -13.87 -8.48 16.18
N TYR A 158 -15.00 -7.88 15.83
CA TYR A 158 -15.18 -6.45 15.76
C TYR A 158 -16.21 -6.07 16.81
N ASP A 159 -15.83 -5.18 17.72
CA ASP A 159 -16.69 -4.66 18.77
C ASP A 159 -16.73 -3.12 18.65
N GLU A 160 -17.79 -2.51 19.15
CA GLU A 160 -17.93 -1.05 19.24
C GLU A 160 -17.85 -0.62 20.70
N LEU A 161 -17.19 0.52 20.95
CA LEU A 161 -17.05 1.11 22.28
C LEU A 161 -17.63 2.52 22.26
N PHE A 162 -18.44 2.85 23.28
CA PHE A 162 -19.03 4.16 23.47
C PHE A 162 -18.41 4.79 24.71
N LEU A 163 -17.36 5.59 24.50
CA LEU A 163 -16.59 6.22 25.56
C LEU A 163 -16.96 7.70 25.67
N THR A 164 -16.90 8.25 26.88
CA THR A 164 -17.06 9.68 27.15
C THR A 164 -15.75 10.26 27.66
N ALA A 165 -15.45 11.49 27.28
CA ALA A 165 -14.29 12.24 27.76
C ALA A 165 -14.66 13.73 27.87
N ASP A 166 -14.16 14.40 28.90
CA ASP A 166 -14.32 15.86 29.02
C ASP A 166 -13.50 16.58 27.94
N VAL A 167 -12.30 16.07 27.63
CA VAL A 167 -11.44 16.54 26.54
C VAL A 167 -10.94 15.37 25.71
N CYS A 168 -11.16 15.43 24.39
CA CYS A 168 -10.63 14.47 23.43
C CYS A 168 -9.54 15.11 22.58
N VAL A 169 -8.31 14.60 22.68
CA VAL A 169 -7.16 15.08 21.91
C VAL A 169 -6.89 14.15 20.73
N ILE A 170 -6.95 14.69 19.50
CA ILE A 170 -6.71 13.93 18.27
C ILE A 170 -5.32 14.26 17.71
N GLY A 171 -4.42 13.28 17.75
CA GLY A 171 -3.06 13.36 17.21
C GLY A 171 -1.97 13.38 18.28
N GLY A 172 -0.98 12.48 18.16
CA GLY A 172 0.11 12.30 19.15
C GLY A 172 1.39 13.10 18.87
N GLY A 173 1.31 14.19 18.11
CA GLY A 173 2.45 15.09 17.87
C GLY A 173 2.75 15.97 19.09
N ALA A 174 3.76 16.83 19.00
CA ALA A 174 4.13 17.72 20.09
C ALA A 174 2.96 18.57 20.63
N ALA A 175 2.15 19.15 19.74
CA ALA A 175 0.99 19.95 20.12
C ALA A 175 -0.08 19.12 20.86
N GLY A 176 -0.37 17.90 20.37
CA GLY A 176 -1.35 17.02 21.00
C GLY A 176 -0.88 16.48 22.34
N MET A 177 0.40 16.12 22.46
CA MET A 177 0.98 15.73 23.75
C MET A 177 0.88 16.88 24.76
N MET A 178 1.25 18.11 24.38
CA MET A 178 1.12 19.28 25.26
C MET A 178 -0.33 19.54 25.67
N ALA A 179 -1.27 19.45 24.73
CA ALA A 179 -2.70 19.61 25.02
C ALA A 179 -3.22 18.52 25.97
N ALA A 180 -2.79 17.26 25.77
CA ALA A 180 -3.17 16.14 26.62
C ALA A 180 -2.59 16.27 28.04
N LEU A 181 -1.32 16.69 28.18
CA LEU A 181 -0.73 16.99 29.49
C LEU A 181 -1.49 18.12 30.21
N ALA A 182 -1.73 19.24 29.51
CA ALA A 182 -2.43 20.37 30.10
C ALA A 182 -3.87 20.03 30.53
N ALA A 183 -4.59 19.22 29.73
CA ALA A 183 -5.91 18.73 30.10
C ALA A 183 -5.84 17.81 31.34
N ALA A 184 -4.92 16.84 31.36
CA ALA A 184 -4.77 15.90 32.48
C ALA A 184 -4.34 16.58 33.80
N GLU A 185 -3.59 17.68 33.73
CA GLU A 185 -3.24 18.49 34.90
C GLU A 185 -4.43 19.28 35.48
N SER A 186 -5.51 19.45 34.70
CA SER A 186 -6.69 20.22 35.10
C SER A 186 -7.81 19.38 35.74
N GLY A 187 -7.66 18.05 35.79
CA GLY A 187 -8.65 17.09 36.28
C GLY A 187 -9.24 16.23 35.17
#